data_AF-A0A395L633-F1
#
_entry.id   AF-A0A395L633-F1
#
_cell.length_a   1.000
_cell.length_b   1.000
_cell.length_c   1.000
_cell.angle_alpha   90.00
_cell.angle_beta   90.00
_cell.angle_gamma   90.00
#
_symmetry.space_group_name_H-M   'P 1'
#
loop_
_entity.id
_entity.type
_entity.pdbx_description
1 polymer ?
#
loop_
_entity_poly.entity_id
_entity_poly.type
_entity_poly.pdbx_seq_one_letter_code
_entity_poly.pdbx_strand_id
1 'polypeptide(L)'
;MLAFGSVVIATPVNAASPYDLRHGAQLLQERFKTLYFEGAETGAERSVAGQKALIHVLMQAHFANTTCEFKLDSERLWSEARRLGEEGSFKEDFSADIREAVAETTGDEMEADFAGTCSDTMALYEAAAPLVEVELARTASISETHDPVFDEDAVVSMAILSGTCERLVVVGKSFSEHCDGRIVQVTYASGRAGFTIAIGGEGTAATFSGMEGVKPDAHTQTQSLDKVTFNLGIEGVPPDPAAVVGNCVYGNPYKGSATISCQGIDADNAAYLLQFRSDGSPPSVTDFRRVAAKEALPSSNSDSEPPTRQMVEGNTTSVAQTNTQPSINHPDSATVPIAYSIGTVLAPLKINPTISTTRPMIDVERMVSESRFAEQKFPDFACPEGSVVCPMNIGAEVKVFKSYVVGNYQPTERWCREVEMNASIKGTAQFASGLQMQMLQATLIANNVQPGTEEISFNPYGFYLYRALMAAEVCLGLRQ
;
A
#
# COMPACT_ATOMS: atom_id res chain seq x y z
N MET A 1 12.44 17.32 -42.86
CA MET A 1 12.97 18.06 -41.70
C MET A 1 11.80 18.19 -40.74
N LEU A 2 11.58 17.20 -39.87
CA LEU A 2 12.22 17.01 -38.56
C LEU A 2 11.75 18.11 -37.57
N ALA A 3 11.21 17.81 -36.38
CA ALA A 3 11.28 16.54 -35.62
C ALA A 3 9.91 16.03 -35.14
N PHE A 4 9.74 14.71 -35.10
CA PHE A 4 8.77 14.06 -34.21
C PHE A 4 9.40 13.99 -32.82
N GLY A 5 8.67 14.41 -31.79
CA GLY A 5 9.11 14.25 -30.41
C GLY A 5 8.87 12.81 -29.94
N SER A 6 9.94 12.09 -29.60
CA SER A 6 9.83 10.81 -28.92
C SER A 6 9.18 11.00 -27.54
N VAL A 7 8.02 10.40 -27.32
CA VAL A 7 7.42 10.30 -25.99
C VAL A 7 8.24 9.27 -25.21
N VAL A 8 8.77 9.67 -24.06
CA VAL A 8 9.53 8.78 -23.17
C VAL A 8 8.55 7.90 -22.40
N ILE A 9 8.67 6.58 -22.59
CA ILE A 9 7.86 5.56 -21.92
C ILE A 9 8.49 5.20 -20.57
N ALA A 10 7.65 4.98 -19.56
CA ALA A 10 7.95 4.49 -18.21
C ALA A 10 8.94 5.34 -17.38
N THR A 11 8.48 5.77 -16.21
CA THR A 11 9.37 6.25 -15.15
C THR A 11 10.27 5.09 -14.68
N PRO A 12 11.59 5.30 -14.50
CA PRO A 12 12.47 4.24 -14.02
C PRO A 12 12.06 3.77 -12.61
N VAL A 13 12.39 2.52 -12.26
CA VAL A 13 12.05 1.82 -10.99
C VAL A 13 12.21 2.69 -9.74
N ASN A 14 13.21 3.58 -9.72
CA ASN A 14 13.47 4.57 -8.66
C ASN A 14 12.32 5.57 -8.39
N ALA A 15 11.24 5.56 -9.17
CA ALA A 15 10.07 6.42 -9.00
C ALA A 15 8.82 5.69 -8.46
N ALA A 16 8.76 4.36 -8.52
CA ALA A 16 7.60 3.62 -8.04
C ALA A 16 7.56 3.61 -6.51
N SER A 17 6.45 4.07 -5.92
CA SER A 17 6.31 4.08 -4.48
C SER A 17 5.93 2.69 -3.93
N PRO A 18 6.15 2.44 -2.63
CA PRO A 18 5.61 1.27 -1.95
C PRO A 18 4.07 1.17 -2.00
N TYR A 19 3.35 2.24 -2.34
CA TYR A 19 1.91 2.17 -2.59
C TYR A 19 1.63 1.57 -3.98
N ASP A 20 2.30 2.05 -5.03
CA ASP A 20 2.07 1.64 -6.42
C ASP A 20 2.35 0.14 -6.60
N LEU A 21 3.46 -0.35 -6.03
CA LEU A 21 3.81 -1.78 -6.03
C LEU A 21 2.74 -2.66 -5.36
N ARG A 22 2.19 -2.20 -4.22
CA ARG A 22 1.13 -2.94 -3.50
C ARG A 22 -0.21 -2.89 -4.24
N HIS A 23 -0.56 -1.74 -4.79
CA HIS A 23 -1.79 -1.56 -5.55
C HIS A 23 -1.78 -2.42 -6.82
N GLY A 24 -0.68 -2.41 -7.58
CA GLY A 24 -0.49 -3.29 -8.73
C GLY A 24 -0.56 -4.78 -8.35
N ALA A 25 0.07 -5.18 -7.24
CA ALA A 25 0.10 -6.58 -6.83
C ALA A 25 -1.29 -7.08 -6.41
N GLN A 26 -2.05 -6.26 -5.67
CA GLN A 26 -3.44 -6.56 -5.33
C GLN A 26 -4.31 -6.61 -6.59
N LEU A 27 -4.17 -5.66 -7.53
CA LEU A 27 -4.95 -5.64 -8.76
C LEU A 27 -4.71 -6.90 -9.61
N LEU A 28 -3.45 -7.34 -9.74
CA LEU A 28 -3.09 -8.59 -10.42
C LEU A 28 -3.69 -9.81 -9.69
N GLN A 29 -3.60 -9.86 -8.36
CA GLN A 29 -4.16 -10.96 -7.57
C GLN A 29 -5.69 -11.04 -7.70
N GLU A 30 -6.39 -9.91 -7.69
CA GLU A 30 -7.84 -9.84 -7.85
C GLU A 30 -8.26 -10.20 -9.29
N ARG A 31 -7.59 -9.64 -10.31
CA ARG A 31 -7.92 -9.87 -11.74
C ARG A 31 -7.61 -11.28 -12.21
N PHE A 32 -6.51 -11.88 -11.76
CA PHE A 32 -6.08 -13.22 -12.18
C PHE A 32 -6.34 -14.30 -11.13
N LYS A 33 -7.20 -14.03 -10.13
CA LYS A 33 -7.42 -14.92 -8.98
C LYS A 33 -7.69 -16.37 -9.39
N THR A 34 -8.69 -16.58 -10.23
CA THR A 34 -9.14 -17.90 -10.71
C THR A 34 -8.23 -18.49 -11.80
N LEU A 35 -7.42 -17.68 -12.47
CA LEU A 35 -6.53 -18.12 -13.55
C LEU A 35 -5.19 -18.64 -13.01
N TYR A 36 -4.60 -17.95 -12.03
CA TYR A 36 -3.23 -18.22 -11.58
C TYR A 36 -3.06 -18.39 -10.07
N PHE A 37 -3.90 -17.77 -9.24
CA PHE A 37 -3.75 -17.80 -7.77
C PHE A 37 -4.63 -18.86 -7.07
N GLU A 38 -5.58 -19.47 -7.78
CA GLU A 38 -6.41 -20.55 -7.24
C GLU A 38 -5.58 -21.82 -7.04
N GLY A 39 -5.52 -22.30 -5.80
CA GLY A 39 -4.63 -23.40 -5.39
C GLY A 39 -3.18 -22.99 -5.09
N ALA A 40 -2.82 -21.70 -5.16
CA ALA A 40 -1.49 -21.22 -4.75
C ALA A 40 -1.46 -20.98 -3.23
N GLU A 41 -1.21 -22.04 -2.45
CA GLU A 41 -1.26 -22.01 -0.98
C GLU A 41 0.05 -21.47 -0.35
N THR A 42 1.20 -21.75 -0.99
CA THR A 42 2.52 -21.35 -0.51
C THR A 42 2.98 -20.00 -1.06
N GLY A 43 3.96 -19.38 -0.40
CA GLY A 43 4.60 -18.15 -0.91
C GLY A 43 5.32 -18.36 -2.25
N ALA A 44 5.89 -19.55 -2.46
CA ALA A 44 6.51 -19.92 -3.73
C ALA A 44 5.48 -20.02 -4.87
N GLU A 45 4.38 -20.74 -4.66
CA GLU A 45 3.31 -20.85 -5.67
C GLU A 45 2.68 -19.49 -5.99
N ARG A 46 2.50 -18.62 -4.99
CA ARG A 46 1.99 -17.26 -5.20
C ARG A 46 2.98 -16.35 -5.94
N SER A 47 4.29 -16.53 -5.74
CA SER A 47 5.31 -15.87 -6.55
C SER A 47 5.25 -16.34 -8.02
N VAL A 48 5.11 -17.64 -8.26
CA VAL A 48 4.91 -18.18 -9.62
C VAL A 48 3.61 -17.68 -10.25
N ALA A 49 2.52 -17.61 -9.50
CA ALA A 49 1.24 -17.04 -9.94
C ALA A 49 1.37 -15.56 -10.32
N GLY A 50 2.12 -14.78 -9.52
CA GLY A 50 2.47 -13.39 -9.82
C GLY A 50 3.27 -13.25 -11.11
N GLN A 51 4.30 -14.08 -11.32
CA GLN A 51 5.05 -14.13 -12.58
C GLN A 51 4.12 -14.42 -13.77
N LYS A 52 3.22 -15.41 -13.68
CA LYS A 52 2.24 -15.72 -14.74
C LYS A 52 1.31 -14.54 -15.04
N ALA A 53 0.82 -13.86 -14.00
CA ALA A 53 -0.04 -12.69 -14.16
C ALA A 53 0.69 -11.53 -14.87
N LEU A 54 1.95 -11.26 -14.52
CA LEU A 54 2.76 -10.24 -15.19
C LEU A 54 2.99 -10.55 -16.68
N ILE A 55 3.32 -11.81 -17.01
CA ILE A 55 3.47 -12.26 -18.41
C ILE A 55 2.14 -12.08 -19.17
N HIS A 56 1.01 -12.43 -18.56
CA HIS A 56 -0.31 -12.24 -19.16
C HIS A 56 -0.62 -10.77 -19.45
N VAL A 57 -0.35 -9.84 -18.51
CA VAL A 57 -0.57 -8.40 -18.74
C VAL A 57 0.34 -7.85 -19.83
N LEU A 58 1.61 -8.27 -19.89
CA LEU A 58 2.52 -7.89 -20.98
C LEU A 58 2.02 -8.39 -22.34
N MET A 59 1.44 -9.60 -22.42
CA MET A 59 0.83 -10.12 -23.65
C MET A 59 -0.43 -9.35 -24.03
N GLN A 60 -1.35 -9.08 -23.10
CA GLN A 60 -2.52 -8.25 -23.36
C GLN A 60 -2.11 -6.86 -23.87
N ALA A 61 -1.15 -6.20 -23.21
CA ALA A 61 -0.62 -4.91 -23.63
C ALA A 61 0.03 -4.96 -25.03
N HIS A 62 0.75 -6.04 -25.36
CA HIS A 62 1.38 -6.24 -26.67
C HIS A 62 0.33 -6.33 -27.80
N PHE A 63 -0.73 -7.14 -27.63
CA PHE A 63 -1.80 -7.25 -28.62
C PHE A 63 -2.65 -5.97 -28.72
N ALA A 64 -2.92 -5.33 -27.58
CA ALA A 64 -3.63 -4.06 -27.53
C ALA A 64 -2.89 -2.91 -28.19
N ASN A 65 -1.55 -2.93 -28.18
CA ASN A 65 -0.73 -1.81 -28.62
C ASN A 65 -1.04 -1.35 -30.06
N THR A 66 -1.32 -2.30 -30.96
CA THR A 66 -1.71 -1.99 -32.35
C THR A 66 -3.17 -1.58 -32.49
N THR A 67 -4.09 -2.26 -31.80
CA THR A 67 -5.54 -2.04 -31.95
C THR A 67 -6.03 -0.79 -31.22
N CYS A 68 -5.42 -0.48 -30.08
CA CYS A 68 -5.77 0.62 -29.18
C CYS A 68 -4.80 1.82 -29.27
N GLU A 69 -3.86 1.82 -30.23
CA GLU A 69 -2.87 2.89 -30.47
C GLU A 69 -2.03 3.33 -29.23
N PHE A 70 -1.70 2.40 -28.33
CA PHE A 70 -1.05 2.73 -27.05
C PHE A 70 0.37 3.33 -27.15
N LYS A 71 1.06 3.15 -28.29
CA LYS A 71 2.45 3.60 -28.53
C LYS A 71 3.47 3.01 -27.53
N LEU A 72 3.18 1.83 -26.99
CA LEU A 72 4.15 1.06 -26.21
C LEU A 72 5.22 0.48 -27.14
N ASP A 73 6.39 0.17 -26.60
CA ASP A 73 7.42 -0.56 -27.36
C ASP A 73 7.03 -2.04 -27.43
N SER A 74 6.51 -2.46 -28.57
CA SER A 74 5.97 -3.82 -28.77
C SER A 74 7.04 -4.91 -28.66
N GLU A 75 8.26 -4.63 -29.14
CA GLU A 75 9.41 -5.54 -29.03
C GLU A 75 9.84 -5.65 -27.56
N ARG A 76 9.86 -4.53 -26.84
CA ARG A 76 10.14 -4.53 -25.40
C ARG A 76 9.14 -5.39 -24.62
N LEU A 77 7.83 -5.17 -24.78
CA LEU A 77 6.79 -5.95 -24.11
C LEU A 77 6.93 -7.47 -24.34
N TRP A 78 7.20 -7.87 -25.59
CA TRP A 78 7.43 -9.27 -25.94
C TRP A 78 8.72 -9.83 -25.31
N SER A 79 9.82 -9.08 -25.38
CA SER A 79 11.10 -9.50 -24.80
C SER A 79 11.09 -9.63 -23.27
N GLU A 80 10.33 -8.77 -22.58
CA GLU A 80 10.18 -8.81 -21.12
C GLU A 80 9.31 -9.99 -20.69
N ALA A 81 8.20 -10.23 -21.39
CA ALA A 81 7.34 -11.39 -21.13
C ALA A 81 8.08 -12.70 -21.37
N ARG A 82 8.85 -12.79 -22.48
CA ARG A 82 9.69 -13.94 -22.78
C ARG A 82 10.77 -14.14 -21.74
N ARG A 83 11.46 -13.08 -21.29
CA ARG A 83 12.47 -13.18 -20.24
C ARG A 83 11.89 -13.69 -18.91
N LEU A 84 10.70 -13.21 -18.52
CA LEU A 84 9.98 -13.75 -17.36
C LEU A 84 9.53 -15.21 -17.56
N GLY A 85 9.24 -15.63 -18.79
CA GLY A 85 8.86 -17.01 -19.13
C GLY A 85 10.03 -17.99 -19.17
N GLU A 86 11.16 -17.62 -19.78
CA GLU A 86 12.33 -18.49 -19.99
C GLU A 86 13.33 -18.49 -18.81
N GLU A 87 13.59 -17.32 -18.21
CA GLU A 87 14.56 -17.18 -17.09
C GLU A 87 13.87 -17.21 -15.71
N GLY A 88 12.54 -17.24 -15.69
CA GLY A 88 11.73 -17.27 -14.46
C GLY A 88 11.65 -18.63 -13.79
N SER A 89 10.62 -18.83 -12.98
CA SER A 89 10.44 -20.07 -12.18
C SER A 89 9.83 -21.23 -12.99
N PHE A 90 9.78 -21.11 -14.31
CA PHE A 90 9.09 -22.05 -15.21
C PHE A 90 10.08 -23.05 -15.82
N LYS A 91 9.56 -24.20 -16.27
CA LYS A 91 10.36 -25.22 -16.97
C LYS A 91 10.32 -25.11 -18.49
N GLU A 92 9.36 -24.34 -19.00
CA GLU A 92 8.97 -24.21 -20.41
C GLU A 92 8.54 -22.75 -20.63
N ASP A 93 8.64 -22.24 -21.86
CA ASP A 93 8.35 -20.83 -22.19
C ASP A 93 6.85 -20.51 -22.10
N PHE A 94 6.41 -20.19 -20.89
CA PHE A 94 5.03 -19.81 -20.60
C PHE A 94 4.54 -18.60 -21.42
N SER A 95 5.44 -17.75 -21.91
CA SER A 95 5.06 -16.61 -22.76
C SER A 95 4.60 -17.06 -24.15
N ALA A 96 5.19 -18.13 -24.68
CA ALA A 96 4.75 -18.76 -25.93
C ALA A 96 3.39 -19.44 -25.76
N ASP A 97 3.20 -20.17 -24.66
CA ASP A 97 1.95 -20.92 -24.38
C ASP A 97 0.73 -20.00 -24.28
N ILE A 98 0.83 -18.89 -23.54
CA ILE A 98 -0.32 -17.99 -23.37
C ILE A 98 -0.56 -17.08 -24.58
N ARG A 99 0.40 -16.94 -25.49
CA ARG A 99 0.31 -16.01 -26.61
C ARG A 99 -0.94 -16.23 -27.46
N GLU A 100 -1.24 -17.49 -27.79
CA GLU A 100 -2.40 -17.86 -28.61
C GLU A 100 -3.72 -17.64 -27.87
N ALA A 101 -3.80 -18.08 -26.60
CA ALA A 101 -5.00 -17.88 -25.77
C ALA A 101 -5.31 -16.41 -25.48
N VAL A 102 -4.28 -15.58 -25.26
CA VAL A 102 -4.44 -14.12 -25.11
C VAL A 102 -4.83 -13.49 -26.44
N ALA A 103 -4.24 -13.90 -27.57
CA ALA A 103 -4.62 -13.38 -28.90
C ALA A 103 -6.10 -13.65 -29.22
N GLU A 104 -6.57 -14.88 -29.00
CA GLU A 104 -7.96 -15.29 -29.24
C GLU A 104 -8.93 -14.50 -28.35
N THR A 105 -8.71 -14.49 -27.03
CA THR A 105 -9.62 -13.83 -26.08
C THR A 105 -9.63 -12.31 -26.25
N THR A 106 -8.45 -11.72 -26.50
CA THR A 106 -8.25 -10.27 -26.43
C THR A 106 -8.48 -9.60 -27.80
N GLY A 107 -8.21 -10.30 -28.91
CA GLY A 107 -8.39 -9.77 -30.27
C GLY A 107 -9.85 -9.44 -30.58
N ASP A 108 -10.75 -10.41 -30.34
CA ASP A 108 -12.19 -10.27 -30.60
C ASP A 108 -12.84 -9.18 -29.72
N GLU A 109 -12.39 -9.01 -28.48
CA GLU A 109 -12.88 -7.95 -27.57
C GLU A 109 -12.38 -6.54 -27.99
N MET A 110 -11.17 -6.44 -28.54
CA MET A 110 -10.55 -5.16 -28.89
C MET A 110 -10.93 -4.63 -30.27
N GLU A 111 -11.21 -5.48 -31.27
CA GLU A 111 -11.61 -5.01 -32.61
C GLU A 111 -12.92 -4.18 -32.57
N ALA A 112 -13.75 -4.37 -31.54
CA ALA A 112 -14.96 -3.60 -31.27
C ALA A 112 -14.83 -2.53 -30.15
N ASP A 113 -13.68 -2.42 -29.47
CA ASP A 113 -13.49 -1.74 -28.15
C ASP A 113 -14.68 -1.97 -27.19
N PHE A 114 -15.19 -3.20 -27.16
CA PHE A 114 -16.44 -3.48 -26.47
C PHE A 114 -16.26 -3.33 -24.96
N ALA A 115 -17.10 -2.51 -24.32
CA ALA A 115 -16.99 -2.16 -22.89
C ALA A 115 -15.69 -1.43 -22.45
N GLY A 116 -14.92 -0.89 -23.40
CA GLY A 116 -13.71 -0.09 -23.12
C GLY A 116 -12.51 -0.95 -22.71
N THR A 117 -12.37 -2.13 -23.33
CA THR A 117 -11.25 -3.06 -23.14
C THR A 117 -9.90 -2.38 -23.34
N CYS A 118 -9.78 -1.44 -24.29
CA CYS A 118 -8.56 -0.65 -24.45
C CYS A 118 -8.22 0.16 -23.18
N SER A 119 -9.20 0.82 -22.55
CA SER A 119 -8.94 1.55 -21.31
C SER A 119 -8.63 0.63 -20.12
N ASP A 120 -9.21 -0.58 -20.09
CA ASP A 120 -8.97 -1.58 -19.05
C ASP A 120 -7.54 -2.15 -19.13
N THR A 121 -7.12 -2.54 -20.34
CA THR A 121 -5.78 -3.08 -20.58
C THR A 121 -4.68 -2.06 -20.31
N MET A 122 -4.86 -0.79 -20.68
CA MET A 122 -3.89 0.26 -20.34
C MET A 122 -3.76 0.46 -18.83
N ALA A 123 -4.89 0.58 -18.11
CA ALA A 123 -4.87 0.76 -16.66
C ALA A 123 -4.21 -0.43 -15.92
N LEU A 124 -4.49 -1.66 -16.38
CA LEU A 124 -3.87 -2.88 -15.85
C LEU A 124 -2.37 -2.93 -16.14
N TYR A 125 -1.94 -2.51 -17.34
CA TYR A 125 -0.52 -2.39 -17.70
C TYR A 125 0.21 -1.33 -16.88
N GLU A 126 -0.36 -0.12 -16.73
CA GLU A 126 0.24 0.97 -15.94
C GLU A 126 0.43 0.57 -14.46
N ALA A 127 -0.54 -0.15 -13.88
CA ALA A 127 -0.44 -0.67 -12.52
C ALA A 127 0.57 -1.84 -12.38
N ALA A 128 0.75 -2.65 -13.43
CA ALA A 128 1.66 -3.80 -13.43
C ALA A 128 3.11 -3.45 -13.80
N ALA A 129 3.35 -2.40 -14.60
CA ALA A 129 4.67 -2.06 -15.13
C ALA A 129 5.77 -1.90 -14.05
N PRO A 130 5.53 -1.28 -12.88
CA PRO A 130 6.51 -1.24 -11.79
C PRO A 130 6.90 -2.64 -11.27
N LEU A 131 5.97 -3.60 -11.28
CA LEU A 131 6.21 -4.97 -10.82
C LEU A 131 6.95 -5.80 -11.87
N VAL A 132 6.69 -5.56 -13.15
CA VAL A 132 7.48 -6.14 -14.26
C VAL A 132 8.95 -5.78 -14.05
N GLU A 133 9.27 -4.50 -13.86
CA GLU A 133 10.66 -4.06 -13.69
C GLU A 133 11.34 -4.64 -12.43
N VAL A 134 10.62 -4.70 -11.30
CA VAL A 134 11.11 -5.34 -10.05
C VAL A 134 11.40 -6.83 -10.28
N GLU A 135 10.52 -7.54 -10.97
CA GLU A 135 10.66 -8.97 -11.22
C GLU A 135 11.77 -9.26 -12.24
N LEU A 136 11.94 -8.40 -13.25
CA LEU A 136 13.07 -8.48 -14.19
C LEU A 136 14.42 -8.22 -13.50
N ALA A 137 14.48 -7.30 -12.55
CA ALA A 137 15.67 -7.07 -11.72
C ALA A 137 15.94 -8.27 -10.79
N ARG A 138 14.89 -8.89 -10.23
CA ARG A 138 15.00 -10.13 -9.45
C ARG A 138 15.57 -11.27 -10.29
N THR A 139 15.03 -11.49 -11.49
CA THR A 139 15.50 -12.53 -12.41
C THR A 139 16.94 -12.31 -12.87
N ALA A 140 17.32 -11.06 -13.19
CA ALA A 140 18.70 -10.72 -13.54
C ALA A 140 19.69 -11.05 -12.41
N SER A 141 19.37 -10.70 -11.16
CA SER A 141 20.23 -11.03 -10.00
C SER A 141 20.31 -12.53 -9.67
N ILE A 142 19.35 -13.34 -10.15
CA ILE A 142 19.43 -14.81 -10.08
C ILE A 142 20.32 -15.35 -11.20
N SER A 143 20.21 -14.83 -12.42
CA SER A 143 20.98 -15.27 -13.60
C SER A 143 22.49 -15.04 -13.44
N GLU A 144 22.91 -14.00 -12.72
CA GLU A 144 24.33 -13.73 -12.41
C GLU A 144 24.97 -14.75 -11.44
N THR A 145 24.22 -15.72 -10.89
CA THR A 145 24.75 -16.70 -9.92
C THR A 145 25.36 -17.98 -10.54
N HIS A 146 25.52 -18.06 -11.86
CA HIS A 146 26.08 -19.25 -12.51
C HIS A 146 27.63 -19.26 -12.63
N ASP A 147 28.31 -19.04 -11.51
CA ASP A 147 29.52 -19.78 -11.14
C ASP A 147 29.80 -19.57 -9.63
N PRO A 148 29.85 -20.62 -8.78
CA PRO A 148 29.82 -20.46 -7.34
C PRO A 148 31.20 -20.12 -6.76
N VAL A 149 31.54 -18.83 -6.77
CA VAL A 149 32.40 -18.25 -5.73
C VAL A 149 31.51 -17.51 -4.75
N PHE A 150 31.41 -18.04 -3.53
CA PHE A 150 30.81 -17.30 -2.41
C PHE A 150 31.63 -16.03 -2.17
N ASP A 151 31.11 -14.88 -2.58
CA ASP A 151 31.46 -13.61 -1.95
C ASP A 151 30.38 -13.36 -0.89
N GLU A 152 30.62 -13.87 0.33
CA GLU A 152 29.79 -13.52 1.47
C GLU A 152 29.90 -12.01 1.69
N ASP A 153 28.79 -11.28 1.52
CA ASP A 153 28.71 -9.85 1.82
C ASP A 153 29.24 -9.61 3.25
N ALA A 154 30.45 -9.06 3.35
CA ALA A 154 31.23 -9.16 4.56
C ALA A 154 30.59 -8.34 5.68
N VAL A 155 30.37 -8.94 6.86
CA VAL A 155 29.91 -8.20 8.04
C VAL A 155 30.98 -7.17 8.42
N VAL A 156 30.63 -5.89 8.33
CA VAL A 156 31.55 -4.79 8.64
C VAL A 156 31.43 -4.30 10.08
N SER A 157 30.22 -4.35 10.64
CA SER A 157 30.00 -3.99 12.05
C SER A 157 28.78 -4.67 12.63
N MET A 158 28.88 -5.06 13.90
CA MET A 158 27.78 -5.50 14.74
C MET A 158 27.65 -4.57 15.94
N ALA A 159 26.43 -4.13 16.25
CA ALA A 159 26.11 -3.29 17.39
C ALA A 159 25.00 -3.92 18.22
N ILE A 160 25.24 -4.14 19.51
CA ILE A 160 24.24 -4.66 20.46
C ILE A 160 23.72 -3.49 21.28
N LEU A 161 22.40 -3.32 21.32
CA LEU A 161 21.71 -2.31 22.10
C LEU A 161 20.84 -2.97 23.18
N SER A 162 20.90 -2.44 24.40
CA SER A 162 19.98 -2.76 25.49
C SER A 162 18.78 -1.81 25.50
N GLY A 163 17.63 -2.28 25.99
CA GLY A 163 16.40 -1.49 25.98
C GLY A 163 15.13 -2.31 26.23
N THR A 164 14.04 -1.87 25.61
CA THR A 164 12.72 -2.49 25.72
C THR A 164 12.16 -2.72 24.33
N CYS A 165 11.82 -3.97 24.04
CA CYS A 165 10.94 -4.32 22.94
C CYS A 165 9.51 -3.89 23.31
N GLU A 166 8.95 -2.92 22.58
CA GLU A 166 7.59 -2.40 22.81
C GLU A 166 6.55 -3.12 21.97
N ARG A 167 6.94 -3.54 20.77
CA ARG A 167 6.09 -4.23 19.82
C ARG A 167 6.93 -5.13 18.93
N LEU A 168 6.53 -6.38 18.82
CA LEU A 168 7.03 -7.30 17.81
C LEU A 168 5.86 -8.06 17.21
N VAL A 169 5.71 -7.97 15.89
CA VAL A 169 4.72 -8.70 15.09
C VAL A 169 5.44 -9.29 13.89
N VAL A 170 5.27 -10.60 13.66
CA VAL A 170 5.87 -11.35 12.55
C VAL A 170 4.79 -12.26 11.97
N VAL A 171 4.56 -12.21 10.64
CA VAL A 171 3.41 -12.86 9.97
C VAL A 171 2.08 -12.54 10.68
N GLY A 172 1.86 -11.29 11.07
CA GLY A 172 0.65 -10.84 11.79
C GLY A 172 0.52 -11.35 13.25
N LYS A 173 1.37 -12.26 13.74
CA LYS A 173 1.36 -12.77 15.12
C LYS A 173 2.22 -11.89 16.02
N SER A 174 1.70 -11.52 17.19
CA SER A 174 2.44 -10.70 18.17
C SER A 174 3.36 -11.58 19.04
N PHE A 175 4.62 -11.20 19.13
CA PHE A 175 5.64 -11.77 20.00
C PHE A 175 6.12 -10.74 21.06
N SER A 176 5.41 -9.61 21.20
CA SER A 176 5.80 -8.46 22.03
C SER A 176 6.05 -8.79 23.51
N GLU A 177 5.39 -9.80 24.06
CA GLU A 177 5.58 -10.24 25.45
C GLU A 177 6.79 -11.18 25.63
N HIS A 178 7.36 -11.67 24.53
CA HIS A 178 8.39 -12.71 24.51
C HIS A 178 9.72 -12.23 23.90
N CYS A 179 9.80 -11.01 23.35
CA CYS A 179 11.03 -10.50 22.77
C CYS A 179 12.05 -10.04 23.82
N ASP A 180 13.33 -10.29 23.55
CA ASP A 180 14.43 -9.96 24.47
C ASP A 180 14.61 -8.43 24.65
N GLY A 181 15.14 -8.03 25.81
CA GLY A 181 15.50 -6.65 26.11
C GLY A 181 16.74 -6.15 25.35
N ARG A 182 17.22 -6.89 24.34
CA ARG A 182 18.37 -6.55 23.52
C ARG A 182 18.06 -6.75 22.04
N ILE A 183 18.66 -5.91 21.22
CA ILE A 183 18.58 -5.99 19.76
C ILE A 183 19.99 -5.89 19.17
N VAL A 184 20.25 -6.67 18.14
CA VAL A 184 21.53 -6.72 17.43
C VAL A 184 21.34 -6.10 16.05
N GLN A 185 21.97 -4.96 15.81
CA GLN A 185 22.14 -4.41 14.47
C GLN A 185 23.40 -5.03 13.84
N VAL A 186 23.27 -5.52 12.61
CA VAL A 186 24.38 -5.96 11.77
C VAL A 186 24.38 -5.11 10.51
N THR A 187 25.53 -4.54 10.15
CA THR A 187 25.73 -3.82 8.88
C THR A 187 26.77 -4.58 8.05
N TYR A 188 26.52 -4.67 6.76
CA TYR A 188 27.31 -5.43 5.79
C TYR A 188 28.07 -4.49 4.82
N ALA A 189 29.04 -5.02 4.08
CA ALA A 189 29.88 -4.24 3.17
C ALA A 189 29.08 -3.59 2.03
N SER A 190 28.02 -4.24 1.57
CA SER A 190 27.06 -3.72 0.58
C SER A 190 26.27 -2.47 1.01
N GLY A 191 26.27 -2.13 2.31
CA GLY A 191 25.35 -1.15 2.87
C GLY A 191 23.97 -1.74 3.23
N ARG A 192 23.79 -3.06 3.13
CA ARG A 192 22.69 -3.76 3.79
C ARG A 192 22.84 -3.66 5.31
N ALA A 193 21.72 -3.51 6.00
CA ALA A 193 21.64 -3.62 7.45
C ALA A 193 20.55 -4.64 7.85
N GLY A 194 20.62 -5.09 9.10
CA GLY A 194 19.67 -6.03 9.69
C GLY A 194 19.53 -5.83 11.20
N PHE A 195 18.30 -5.75 11.69
CA PHE A 195 17.97 -5.72 13.12
C PHE A 195 17.44 -7.08 13.57
N THR A 196 18.21 -7.79 14.39
CA THR A 196 17.87 -9.10 14.93
C THR A 196 17.45 -9.00 16.39
N ILE A 197 16.28 -9.54 16.72
CA ILE A 197 15.77 -9.65 18.09
C ILE A 197 15.45 -11.11 18.43
N ALA A 198 15.89 -11.56 19.61
CA ALA A 198 15.57 -12.89 20.11
C ALA A 198 14.15 -12.94 20.69
N ILE A 199 13.52 -14.11 20.64
CA ILE A 199 12.15 -14.36 21.09
C ILE A 199 12.17 -15.59 21.99
N GLY A 200 11.83 -15.43 23.27
CA GLY A 200 11.94 -16.49 24.26
C GLY A 200 13.39 -16.90 24.54
N GLY A 201 13.57 -18.15 24.99
CA GLY A 201 14.88 -18.67 25.44
C GLY A 201 15.55 -19.70 24.54
N GLU A 202 14.90 -20.17 23.47
CA GLU A 202 15.31 -21.36 22.71
C GLU A 202 15.90 -21.04 21.33
N GLY A 203 16.63 -19.91 21.21
CA GLY A 203 17.31 -19.52 19.97
C GLY A 203 16.41 -19.00 18.84
N THR A 204 15.09 -18.95 19.06
CA THR A 204 14.14 -18.30 18.15
C THR A 204 14.47 -16.81 18.01
N ALA A 205 14.46 -16.27 16.79
CA ALA A 205 14.78 -14.87 16.51
C ALA A 205 14.10 -14.35 15.24
N ALA A 206 13.87 -13.04 15.18
CA ALA A 206 13.40 -12.35 13.99
C ALA A 206 14.43 -11.30 13.54
N THR A 207 14.79 -11.29 12.25
CA THR A 207 15.74 -10.36 11.63
C THR A 207 15.04 -9.51 10.57
N PHE A 208 15.02 -8.19 10.76
CA PHE A 208 14.44 -7.21 9.84
C PHE A 208 15.56 -6.58 9.00
N SER A 209 15.61 -6.83 7.69
CA SER A 209 16.73 -6.44 6.81
C SER A 209 16.30 -5.67 5.56
N GLY A 210 17.22 -4.81 5.09
CA GLY A 210 17.13 -4.05 3.86
C GLY A 210 18.35 -3.14 3.71
N MET A 211 18.32 -2.22 2.75
CA MET A 211 19.45 -1.33 2.44
C MET A 211 19.40 -0.06 3.29
N GLU A 212 20.53 0.39 3.82
CA GLU A 212 20.61 1.70 4.48
C GLU A 212 20.21 2.82 3.51
N GLY A 213 19.27 3.66 3.94
CA GLY A 213 18.67 4.73 3.15
C GLY A 213 19.30 6.10 3.42
N VAL A 214 18.64 7.13 2.91
CA VAL A 214 19.06 8.52 3.14
C VAL A 214 18.97 8.85 4.64
N LYS A 215 20.01 9.52 5.14
CA LYS A 215 20.06 10.08 6.49
C LYS A 215 19.36 11.45 6.51
N PRO A 216 18.14 11.59 7.07
CA PRO A 216 17.36 12.83 6.93
C PRO A 216 17.94 14.00 7.74
N ASP A 217 18.57 13.68 8.87
CA ASP A 217 19.21 14.62 9.78
C ASP A 217 20.36 13.93 10.54
N ALA A 218 21.10 14.65 11.40
CA ALA A 218 22.26 14.10 12.11
C ALA A 218 21.95 12.93 13.07
N HIS A 219 20.69 12.79 13.49
CA HIS A 219 20.20 11.90 14.53
C HIS A 219 19.27 10.78 14.03
N THR A 220 18.63 10.94 12.88
CA THR A 220 17.75 9.93 12.28
C THR A 220 18.45 9.17 11.16
N GLN A 221 18.27 7.86 11.09
CA GLN A 221 18.67 7.01 9.96
C GLN A 221 17.44 6.29 9.41
N THR A 222 17.38 6.12 8.09
CA THR A 222 16.36 5.30 7.42
C THR A 222 17.00 4.07 6.81
N GLN A 223 16.21 3.02 6.60
CA GLN A 223 16.61 1.79 5.92
C GLN A 223 15.37 1.26 5.20
N SER A 224 15.51 0.70 4.00
CA SER A 224 14.42 -0.09 3.41
C SER A 224 14.19 -1.35 4.27
N LEU A 225 13.01 -1.94 4.16
CA LEU A 225 12.72 -3.26 4.68
C LEU A 225 12.24 -4.10 3.49
N ASP A 226 13.12 -4.99 3.02
CA ASP A 226 12.87 -5.88 1.88
C ASP A 226 12.77 -7.37 2.27
N LYS A 227 13.29 -7.72 3.45
CA LYS A 227 13.32 -9.09 3.96
C LYS A 227 13.12 -9.13 5.47
N VAL A 228 12.24 -10.00 5.94
CA VAL A 228 12.21 -10.44 7.35
C VAL A 228 12.54 -11.93 7.39
N THR A 229 13.49 -12.33 8.23
CA THR A 229 13.86 -13.74 8.41
C THR A 229 13.46 -14.18 9.82
N PHE A 230 12.67 -15.24 9.91
CA PHE A 230 12.24 -15.84 11.16
C PHE A 230 12.98 -17.16 11.38
N ASN A 231 13.82 -17.23 12.40
CA ASN A 231 14.52 -18.44 12.80
C ASN A 231 13.80 -19.05 14.00
N LEU A 232 13.49 -20.34 13.95
CA LEU A 232 12.87 -21.07 15.06
C LEU A 232 13.87 -21.50 16.13
N GLY A 233 15.17 -21.54 15.83
CA GLY A 233 16.22 -22.02 16.76
C GLY A 233 16.36 -23.56 16.81
N ILE A 234 15.61 -24.29 15.98
CA ILE A 234 15.59 -25.76 15.94
C ILE A 234 16.67 -26.26 14.98
N GLU A 235 17.55 -27.14 15.46
CA GLU A 235 18.60 -27.75 14.64
C GLU A 235 18.02 -28.49 13.42
N GLY A 236 18.59 -28.24 12.24
CA GLY A 236 18.14 -28.82 10.97
C GLY A 236 16.92 -28.12 10.33
N VAL A 237 16.27 -27.17 11.01
CA VAL A 237 15.23 -26.33 10.40
C VAL A 237 15.88 -25.05 9.86
N PRO A 238 15.85 -24.78 8.54
CA PRO A 238 16.40 -23.55 8.00
C PRO A 238 15.58 -22.33 8.47
N PRO A 239 16.19 -21.14 8.62
CA PRO A 239 15.45 -19.90 8.83
C PRO A 239 14.48 -19.65 7.67
N ASP A 240 13.30 -19.10 7.97
CA ASP A 240 12.23 -18.81 7.01
C ASP A 240 12.31 -17.34 6.55
N PRO A 241 12.70 -17.05 5.29
CA PRO A 241 12.81 -15.69 4.77
C PRO A 241 11.51 -15.24 4.08
N ALA A 242 10.79 -14.31 4.68
CA ALA A 242 9.70 -13.58 4.05
C ALA A 242 10.24 -12.36 3.27
N ALA A 243 9.88 -12.27 1.99
CA ALA A 243 10.01 -11.03 1.22
C ALA A 243 8.91 -10.06 1.67
N VAL A 244 9.28 -8.82 1.98
CA VAL A 244 8.36 -7.80 2.49
C VAL A 244 8.60 -6.47 1.78
N VAL A 245 7.62 -5.58 1.82
CA VAL A 245 7.79 -4.18 1.40
C VAL A 245 7.52 -3.27 2.59
N GLY A 246 8.52 -2.47 2.96
CA GLY A 246 8.43 -1.61 4.12
C GLY A 246 9.63 -0.69 4.33
N ASN A 247 9.72 -0.12 5.53
CA ASN A 247 10.78 0.78 5.94
C ASN A 247 11.10 0.65 7.43
N CYS A 248 12.36 0.88 7.79
CA CYS A 248 12.80 1.13 9.16
C CYS A 248 13.26 2.58 9.32
N VAL A 249 12.99 3.16 10.49
CA VAL A 249 13.51 4.46 10.93
C VAL A 249 14.07 4.29 12.33
N TYR A 250 15.30 4.73 12.55
CA TYR A 250 15.95 4.61 13.85
C TYR A 250 16.77 5.85 14.25
N GLY A 251 16.75 6.14 15.54
CA GLY A 251 17.53 7.22 16.15
C GLY A 251 18.99 6.82 16.42
N ASN A 252 19.86 7.81 16.56
CA ASN A 252 21.26 7.64 16.91
C ASN A 252 21.43 7.26 18.41
N PRO A 253 21.81 6.02 18.75
CA PRO A 253 21.84 5.54 20.14
C PRO A 253 22.99 6.15 20.97
N TYR A 254 23.99 6.78 20.33
CA TYR A 254 25.07 7.48 21.03
C TYR A 254 24.63 8.85 21.59
N LYS A 255 23.36 9.25 21.37
CA LYS A 255 22.80 10.51 21.87
C LYS A 255 21.80 10.32 23.02
N GLY A 256 21.69 9.11 23.56
CA GLY A 256 20.74 8.72 24.59
C GLY A 256 19.71 7.73 24.06
N SER A 257 18.53 7.68 24.69
CA SER A 257 17.47 6.76 24.28
C SER A 257 17.06 7.03 22.82
N ALA A 258 17.05 5.97 22.02
CA ALA A 258 16.69 5.98 20.61
C ALA A 258 15.61 4.94 20.36
N THR A 259 14.66 5.26 19.48
CA THR A 259 13.67 4.29 19.00
C THR A 259 14.15 3.71 17.67
N ILE A 260 13.95 2.40 17.49
CA ILE A 260 14.04 1.67 16.24
C ILE A 260 12.61 1.24 15.90
N SER A 261 12.09 1.70 14.77
CA SER A 261 10.74 1.37 14.30
C SER A 261 10.83 0.82 12.88
N CYS A 262 10.45 -0.44 12.69
CA CYS A 262 10.31 -1.07 11.38
C CYS A 262 8.85 -1.45 11.14
N GLN A 263 8.38 -1.19 9.93
CA GLN A 263 7.05 -1.55 9.46
C GLN A 263 7.12 -2.08 8.04
N GLY A 264 6.46 -3.20 7.77
CA GLY A 264 6.33 -3.77 6.44
C GLY A 264 5.19 -4.77 6.37
N ILE A 265 4.84 -5.17 5.14
CA ILE A 265 3.92 -6.26 4.86
C ILE A 265 4.50 -7.18 3.78
N ASP A 266 4.12 -8.45 3.78
CA ASP A 266 4.37 -9.37 2.66
C ASP A 266 3.25 -9.28 1.60
N ALA A 267 3.33 -10.16 0.59
CA ALA A 267 2.33 -10.29 -0.47
C ALA A 267 0.94 -10.72 0.03
N ASP A 268 0.84 -11.25 1.25
CA ASP A 268 -0.41 -11.72 1.87
C ASP A 268 -1.06 -10.66 2.77
N ASN A 269 -0.47 -9.46 2.82
CA ASN A 269 -0.79 -8.39 3.76
C ASN A 269 -0.56 -8.77 5.24
N ALA A 270 0.26 -9.80 5.52
CA ALA A 270 0.64 -10.10 6.89
C ALA A 270 1.58 -9.01 7.41
N ALA A 271 1.29 -8.51 8.61
CA ALA A 271 2.04 -7.39 9.18
C ALA A 271 3.37 -7.84 9.80
N TYR A 272 4.43 -7.09 9.53
CA TYR A 272 5.74 -7.20 10.17
C TYR A 272 6.05 -5.87 10.83
N LEU A 273 6.05 -5.85 12.16
CA LEU A 273 6.24 -4.65 12.96
C LEU A 273 7.29 -4.91 14.03
N LEU A 274 8.25 -4.01 14.17
CA LEU A 274 9.23 -4.02 15.25
C LEU A 274 9.31 -2.60 15.81
N GLN A 275 9.13 -2.46 17.11
CA GLN A 275 9.31 -1.21 17.84
C GLN A 275 10.16 -1.51 19.08
N PHE A 276 11.38 -0.99 19.10
CA PHE A 276 12.35 -1.16 20.19
C PHE A 276 12.85 0.21 20.63
N ARG A 277 12.91 0.45 21.94
CA ARG A 277 13.43 1.68 22.53
C ARG A 277 14.67 1.35 23.36
N SER A 278 15.82 1.91 23.00
CA SER A 278 17.04 1.72 23.79
C SER A 278 16.93 2.40 25.15
N ASP A 279 17.61 1.84 26.15
CA ASP A 279 17.71 2.42 27.49
C ASP A 279 18.57 3.71 27.54
N GLY A 280 19.24 4.03 26.43
CA GLY A 280 20.14 5.16 26.28
C GLY A 280 21.59 4.89 26.70
N SER A 281 21.93 3.65 27.04
CA SER A 281 23.31 3.20 27.12
C SER A 281 23.96 3.19 25.72
N PRO A 282 25.27 3.52 25.61
CA PRO A 282 25.99 3.41 24.34
C PRO A 282 25.98 1.96 23.82
N PRO A 283 25.79 1.75 22.51
CA PRO A 283 25.79 0.41 21.93
C PRO A 283 27.15 -0.28 22.10
N SER A 284 27.13 -1.59 22.36
CA SER A 284 28.34 -2.40 22.33
C SER A 284 28.66 -2.75 20.88
N VAL A 285 29.68 -2.10 20.30
CA VAL A 285 29.99 -2.22 18.86
C VAL A 285 31.29 -2.97 18.61
N THR A 286 31.17 -4.04 17.81
CA THR A 286 32.28 -4.74 17.18
C THR A 286 32.37 -4.30 15.73
N ASP A 287 33.34 -3.44 15.41
CA ASP A 287 33.69 -3.06 14.04
C ASP A 287 34.72 -4.05 13.51
N PHE A 288 34.32 -4.93 12.60
CA PHE A 288 35.17 -6.00 12.06
C PHE A 288 36.23 -5.47 11.09
N ARG A 289 35.99 -4.32 10.43
CA ARG A 289 37.04 -3.60 9.68
C ARG A 289 38.17 -3.19 10.62
N ARG A 290 37.83 -2.82 11.86
CA ARG A 290 38.80 -2.51 12.91
C ARG A 290 39.39 -3.73 13.60
N VAL A 291 38.67 -4.85 13.76
CA VAL A 291 39.24 -6.09 14.33
C VAL A 291 40.36 -6.61 13.42
N ALA A 292 40.15 -6.68 12.11
CA ALA A 292 41.19 -7.03 11.14
C ALA A 292 42.41 -6.09 11.18
N ALA A 293 42.19 -4.80 11.49
CA ALA A 293 43.26 -3.82 11.68
C ALA A 293 43.93 -3.87 13.08
N LYS A 294 43.35 -4.59 14.06
CA LYS A 294 43.77 -4.60 15.48
C LYS A 294 44.47 -5.88 15.92
N GLU A 295 44.56 -6.89 15.03
CA GLU A 295 45.60 -7.93 15.15
C GLU A 295 47.02 -7.34 14.96
N ALA A 296 47.13 -6.10 14.48
CA ALA A 296 48.35 -5.30 14.49
C ALA A 296 48.50 -4.42 15.76
N LEU A 297 48.75 -5.07 16.91
CA LEU A 297 49.32 -4.50 18.17
C LEU A 297 48.39 -3.60 19.07
N PRO A 298 48.68 -3.44 20.39
CA PRO A 298 47.63 -3.60 21.42
C PRO A 298 47.46 -2.50 22.52
N SER A 299 46.32 -2.59 23.25
CA SER A 299 45.97 -1.94 24.55
C SER A 299 45.82 -0.39 24.54
N SER A 300 45.05 0.28 25.41
CA SER A 300 44.80 0.07 26.87
C SER A 300 43.46 0.66 27.40
N ASN A 301 43.27 0.63 28.73
CA ASN A 301 42.06 0.96 29.56
C ASN A 301 41.73 2.49 29.63
N SER A 302 40.71 3.06 30.30
CA SER A 302 39.99 2.70 31.56
C SER A 302 38.71 3.53 31.86
N ASP A 303 37.75 2.92 32.58
CA ASP A 303 36.85 3.39 33.67
C ASP A 303 36.28 4.84 33.78
N SER A 304 34.97 4.97 34.09
CA SER A 304 34.40 5.65 35.33
C SER A 304 32.85 5.83 35.33
N GLU A 305 32.24 5.75 36.53
CA GLU A 305 30.80 5.90 36.92
C GLU A 305 30.57 7.19 37.78
N PRO A 306 29.39 7.54 38.39
CA PRO A 306 27.94 7.45 38.03
C PRO A 306 27.25 8.87 38.17
N PRO A 307 26.23 9.22 39.02
CA PRO A 307 24.88 8.67 39.36
C PRO A 307 23.64 9.65 39.33
N THR A 308 22.44 9.10 39.04
CA THR A 308 21.10 9.29 39.71
C THR A 308 20.39 10.66 39.93
N ARG A 309 19.11 10.78 39.46
CA ARG A 309 17.93 11.29 40.26
C ARG A 309 16.51 11.00 39.68
N GLN A 310 15.45 11.37 40.45
CA GLN A 310 14.13 10.69 40.56
C GLN A 310 12.89 11.35 39.87
N MET A 311 11.77 10.61 39.93
CA MET A 311 10.40 10.79 39.38
C MET A 311 9.52 11.87 40.05
N VAL A 312 8.42 12.29 39.37
CA VAL A 312 7.13 12.76 39.96
C VAL A 312 5.93 12.42 39.02
N GLU A 313 4.79 11.99 39.57
CA GLU A 313 3.48 11.72 38.89
C GLU A 313 2.42 12.83 39.15
N GLY A 314 1.27 12.84 38.43
CA GLY A 314 0.17 13.77 38.76
C GLY A 314 -1.14 13.72 37.93
N ASN A 315 -2.02 12.76 38.24
CA ASN A 315 -3.44 12.52 37.90
C ASN A 315 -4.38 13.54 37.21
N THR A 316 -5.38 12.96 36.52
CA THR A 316 -6.61 13.55 35.93
C THR A 316 -7.88 13.29 36.77
N THR A 317 -8.96 14.05 36.51
CA THR A 317 -10.34 13.74 36.97
C THR A 317 -11.40 14.21 35.94
N SER A 318 -12.54 13.51 35.86
CA SER A 318 -13.66 13.77 34.92
C SER A 318 -15.01 13.78 35.65
N VAL A 319 -16.02 14.48 35.09
CA VAL A 319 -17.41 14.54 35.58
C VAL A 319 -18.38 14.51 34.40
N ALA A 320 -19.51 13.79 34.55
CA ALA A 320 -20.55 13.63 33.52
C ALA A 320 -21.84 14.39 33.85
N GLN A 321 -22.64 14.70 32.83
CA GLN A 321 -23.98 15.31 32.96
C GLN A 321 -25.00 14.66 32.00
N THR A 322 -26.26 14.63 32.44
CA THR A 322 -27.44 14.15 31.70
C THR A 322 -28.23 15.31 31.08
N ASN A 323 -28.89 15.07 29.95
CA ASN A 323 -29.51 16.15 29.15
C ASN A 323 -30.94 15.80 28.70
N THR A 324 -31.81 16.82 28.61
CA THR A 324 -33.19 16.71 28.09
C THR A 324 -33.39 17.83 27.06
N GLN A 325 -33.74 17.51 25.82
CA GLN A 325 -33.44 18.39 24.67
C GLN A 325 -34.70 18.90 23.93
N PRO A 326 -34.84 20.21 23.67
CA PRO A 326 -36.00 20.79 22.98
C PRO A 326 -35.95 20.60 21.46
N SER A 327 -37.13 20.59 20.83
CA SER A 327 -37.29 20.44 19.37
C SER A 327 -36.91 21.73 18.63
N ILE A 328 -35.82 21.69 17.86
CA ILE A 328 -35.36 22.79 16.99
C ILE A 328 -35.87 22.53 15.57
N ASN A 329 -36.55 23.51 14.96
CA ASN A 329 -36.96 23.43 13.55
C ASN A 329 -35.78 23.83 12.64
N HIS A 330 -35.22 22.85 11.93
CA HIS A 330 -34.18 23.07 10.92
C HIS A 330 -34.80 23.14 9.50
N PRO A 331 -34.22 23.91 8.56
CA PRO A 331 -34.70 23.97 7.18
C PRO A 331 -34.42 22.67 6.40
N ASP A 332 -35.34 22.28 5.49
CA ASP A 332 -35.22 21.08 4.63
C ASP A 332 -34.01 21.12 3.67
N SER A 333 -33.56 22.31 3.31
CA SER A 333 -32.43 22.53 2.40
C SER A 333 -31.77 23.88 2.66
N ALA A 334 -30.48 23.99 2.39
CA ALA A 334 -29.73 25.25 2.46
C ALA A 334 -28.71 25.37 1.32
N THR A 335 -28.36 26.61 0.97
CA THR A 335 -27.21 26.88 0.11
C THR A 335 -25.93 26.75 0.95
N VAL A 336 -25.04 25.83 0.57
CA VAL A 336 -23.78 25.55 1.28
C VAL A 336 -22.56 25.86 0.40
N PRO A 337 -21.43 26.32 0.96
CA PRO A 337 -20.19 26.50 0.22
C PRO A 337 -19.65 25.16 -0.29
N ILE A 338 -19.04 25.17 -1.47
CA ILE A 338 -18.31 24.01 -2.01
C ILE A 338 -16.89 24.04 -1.42
N ALA A 339 -16.47 22.94 -0.80
CA ALA A 339 -15.16 22.81 -0.18
C ALA A 339 -14.04 23.19 -1.17
N TYR A 340 -13.11 24.05 -0.75
CA TYR A 340 -12.00 24.54 -1.56
C TYR A 340 -12.40 25.23 -2.89
N SER A 341 -13.60 25.79 -2.95
CA SER A 341 -14.09 26.55 -4.10
C SER A 341 -14.84 27.81 -3.65
N ILE A 342 -14.91 28.81 -4.53
CA ILE A 342 -15.77 30.00 -4.35
C ILE A 342 -17.24 29.73 -4.70
N GLY A 343 -17.56 28.53 -5.20
CA GLY A 343 -18.90 28.12 -5.56
C GLY A 343 -19.78 27.76 -4.35
N THR A 344 -21.09 27.72 -4.57
CA THR A 344 -22.07 27.21 -3.61
C THR A 344 -23.01 26.22 -4.32
N VAL A 345 -23.68 25.36 -3.55
CA VAL A 345 -24.66 24.39 -4.03
C VAL A 345 -25.87 24.36 -3.10
N LEU A 346 -27.08 24.12 -3.64
CA LEU A 346 -28.27 23.90 -2.83
C LEU A 346 -28.29 22.44 -2.38
N ALA A 347 -28.19 22.21 -1.08
CA ALA A 347 -28.14 20.88 -0.49
C ALA A 347 -29.39 20.60 0.37
N PRO A 348 -30.04 19.42 0.25
CA PRO A 348 -30.99 18.97 1.26
C PRO A 348 -30.28 18.69 2.57
N LEU A 349 -30.98 18.86 3.68
CA LEU A 349 -30.45 18.68 5.03
C LEU A 349 -31.20 17.59 5.80
N LYS A 350 -30.47 16.76 6.55
CA LYS A 350 -31.02 15.82 7.55
C LYS A 350 -30.25 15.89 8.86
N ILE A 351 -30.94 15.65 9.98
CA ILE A 351 -30.28 15.43 11.28
C ILE A 351 -30.08 13.92 11.42
N ASN A 352 -28.82 13.47 11.53
CA ASN A 352 -28.52 12.08 11.85
C ASN A 352 -28.13 12.00 13.34
N PRO A 353 -29.02 11.51 14.24
CA PRO A 353 -28.77 11.51 15.68
C PRO A 353 -27.56 10.64 16.10
N THR A 354 -27.11 9.72 15.25
CA THR A 354 -25.90 8.92 15.47
C THR A 354 -24.61 9.74 15.26
N ILE A 355 -24.67 10.84 14.50
CA ILE A 355 -23.53 11.71 14.18
C ILE A 355 -23.64 13.05 14.92
N SER A 356 -24.83 13.65 14.96
CA SER A 356 -25.14 14.87 15.73
C SER A 356 -26.62 14.96 16.09
N THR A 357 -26.92 15.33 17.33
CA THR A 357 -28.29 15.56 17.81
C THR A 357 -28.81 16.96 17.53
N THR A 358 -27.97 17.88 17.02
CA THR A 358 -28.33 19.30 16.80
C THR A 358 -27.86 19.86 15.47
N ARG A 359 -26.85 19.27 14.82
CA ARG A 359 -26.31 19.79 13.57
C ARG A 359 -26.95 19.05 12.38
N PRO A 360 -27.63 19.76 11.46
CA PRO A 360 -28.02 19.16 10.19
C PRO A 360 -26.76 18.83 9.38
N MET A 361 -26.89 17.85 8.50
CA MET A 361 -25.87 17.40 7.54
C MET A 361 -26.49 17.38 6.15
N ILE A 362 -25.67 17.55 5.12
CA ILE A 362 -26.05 17.34 3.72
C ILE A 362 -26.57 15.91 3.57
N ASP A 363 -27.82 15.80 3.12
CA ASP A 363 -28.46 14.53 2.80
C ASP A 363 -28.06 14.09 1.38
N VAL A 364 -26.88 13.50 1.27
CA VAL A 364 -26.29 13.10 -0.02
C VAL A 364 -27.22 12.17 -0.82
N GLU A 365 -27.97 11.30 -0.14
CA GLU A 365 -28.95 10.40 -0.75
C GLU A 365 -30.08 11.16 -1.45
N ARG A 366 -30.67 12.15 -0.77
CA ARG A 366 -31.66 13.06 -1.38
C ARG A 366 -31.04 13.94 -2.47
N MET A 367 -29.78 14.34 -2.30
CA MET A 367 -29.06 15.15 -3.29
C MET A 367 -28.80 14.39 -4.61
N VAL A 368 -28.62 13.07 -4.54
CA VAL A 368 -28.48 12.17 -5.70
C VAL A 368 -29.84 11.76 -6.29
N SER A 369 -30.85 11.52 -5.45
CA SER A 369 -32.14 10.94 -5.87
C SER A 369 -33.21 11.96 -6.27
N GLU A 370 -33.28 13.15 -5.65
CA GLU A 370 -34.27 14.17 -6.01
C GLU A 370 -33.79 15.02 -7.20
N SER A 371 -34.59 15.08 -8.27
CA SER A 371 -34.27 15.82 -9.50
C SER A 371 -33.94 17.30 -9.28
N ARG A 372 -34.57 17.95 -8.29
CA ARG A 372 -34.29 19.36 -7.92
C ARG A 372 -32.85 19.62 -7.45
N PHE A 373 -32.12 18.58 -7.05
CA PHE A 373 -30.71 18.69 -6.64
C PHE A 373 -29.74 18.06 -7.64
N ALA A 374 -30.17 17.04 -8.40
CA ALA A 374 -29.33 16.28 -9.31
C ALA A 374 -28.80 17.07 -10.53
N GLU A 375 -29.54 18.08 -11.00
CA GLU A 375 -29.16 18.88 -12.19
C GLU A 375 -28.16 20.03 -11.90
N GLN A 376 -27.69 20.15 -10.65
CA GLN A 376 -26.79 21.22 -10.25
C GLN A 376 -25.39 21.06 -10.82
N LYS A 377 -24.78 22.19 -11.23
CA LYS A 377 -23.40 22.23 -11.74
C LYS A 377 -22.43 22.69 -10.66
N PHE A 378 -21.55 21.79 -10.26
CA PHE A 378 -20.39 22.03 -9.40
C PHE A 378 -19.14 21.43 -10.05
N PRO A 379 -17.91 21.85 -9.67
CA PRO A 379 -16.70 21.23 -10.20
C PRO A 379 -16.63 19.75 -9.78
N ASP A 380 -16.06 18.91 -10.64
CA ASP A 380 -15.93 17.45 -10.41
C ASP A 380 -15.19 17.14 -9.09
N PHE A 381 -14.18 17.95 -8.78
CA PHE A 381 -13.48 17.99 -7.50
C PHE A 381 -12.95 19.40 -7.27
N ALA A 382 -12.60 19.71 -6.03
CA ALA A 382 -11.96 20.96 -5.66
C ALA A 382 -10.84 20.67 -4.66
N CYS A 383 -9.68 21.30 -4.86
CA CYS A 383 -8.46 21.04 -4.10
C CYS A 383 -8.01 22.30 -3.35
N PRO A 384 -7.40 22.17 -2.16
CA PRO A 384 -6.72 23.28 -1.51
C PRO A 384 -5.67 23.90 -2.45
N GLU A 385 -5.53 25.22 -2.42
CA GLU A 385 -4.49 25.92 -3.19
C GLU A 385 -3.10 25.37 -2.84
N GLY A 386 -2.27 25.14 -3.86
CA GLY A 386 -0.94 24.57 -3.71
C GLY A 386 -0.87 23.04 -3.52
N SER A 387 -2.00 22.33 -3.46
CA SER A 387 -1.99 20.86 -3.39
C SER A 387 -1.63 20.24 -4.74
N VAL A 388 -0.47 19.58 -4.83
CA VAL A 388 -0.02 18.85 -6.04
C VAL A 388 -0.65 17.45 -6.12
N VAL A 389 -0.87 16.80 -4.96
CA VAL A 389 -1.36 15.40 -4.88
C VAL A 389 -2.87 15.31 -5.11
N CYS A 390 -3.65 16.29 -4.62
CA CYS A 390 -5.10 16.26 -4.75
C CYS A 390 -5.60 16.20 -6.21
N PRO A 391 -5.10 17.03 -7.15
CA PRO A 391 -5.55 16.97 -8.55
C PRO A 391 -5.20 15.66 -9.27
N MET A 392 -4.09 15.01 -8.90
CA MET A 392 -3.67 13.75 -9.50
C MET A 392 -4.59 12.60 -9.06
N ASN A 393 -4.73 12.39 -7.74
CA ASN A 393 -5.43 11.22 -7.21
C ASN A 393 -6.95 11.41 -7.27
N ILE A 394 -7.46 12.47 -6.64
CA ILE A 394 -8.91 12.73 -6.56
C ILE A 394 -9.49 13.02 -7.95
N GLY A 395 -8.72 13.71 -8.81
CA GLY A 395 -9.14 13.98 -10.18
C GLY A 395 -9.20 12.74 -11.09
N ALA A 396 -8.42 11.70 -10.81
CA ALA A 396 -8.54 10.41 -11.48
C ALA A 396 -9.73 9.61 -10.93
N GLU A 397 -9.83 9.48 -9.60
CA GLU A 397 -10.91 8.73 -8.93
C GLU A 397 -12.31 9.25 -9.27
N VAL A 398 -12.53 10.58 -9.32
CA VAL A 398 -13.84 11.13 -9.71
C VAL A 398 -14.22 10.75 -11.15
N LYS A 399 -13.26 10.69 -12.08
CA LYS A 399 -13.55 10.27 -13.47
C LYS A 399 -14.00 8.81 -13.50
N VAL A 400 -13.39 7.96 -12.68
CA VAL A 400 -13.76 6.54 -12.52
C VAL A 400 -15.17 6.42 -11.90
N PHE A 401 -15.45 7.10 -10.79
CA PHE A 401 -16.79 7.08 -10.18
C PHE A 401 -17.89 7.63 -11.11
N LYS A 402 -17.55 8.57 -11.99
CA LYS A 402 -18.47 9.08 -13.03
C LYS A 402 -18.68 8.10 -14.19
N SER A 403 -17.69 7.29 -14.57
CA SER A 403 -17.84 6.30 -15.65
C SER A 403 -18.68 5.08 -15.23
N TYR A 404 -18.74 4.78 -13.93
CA TYR A 404 -19.59 3.74 -13.37
C TYR A 404 -21.10 4.03 -13.42
N VAL A 405 -21.52 5.29 -13.66
CA VAL A 405 -22.90 5.73 -13.38
C VAL A 405 -23.49 6.68 -14.43
N VAL A 406 -24.57 6.24 -15.07
CA VAL A 406 -25.40 7.03 -16.00
C VAL A 406 -26.50 7.79 -15.24
N GLY A 407 -26.93 8.95 -15.76
CA GLY A 407 -28.07 9.71 -15.22
C GLY A 407 -27.82 10.20 -13.79
N ASN A 408 -28.65 9.75 -12.84
CA ASN A 408 -28.53 10.10 -11.42
C ASN A 408 -27.72 9.06 -10.62
N TYR A 409 -28.12 7.78 -10.68
CA TYR A 409 -27.43 6.65 -10.03
C TYR A 409 -27.61 5.32 -10.78
N GLN A 410 -27.94 5.36 -12.08
CA GLN A 410 -28.12 4.14 -12.88
C GLN A 410 -26.74 3.53 -13.16
N PRO A 411 -26.44 2.30 -12.70
CA PRO A 411 -25.14 1.69 -12.94
C PRO A 411 -24.92 1.41 -14.42
N THR A 412 -23.66 1.45 -14.86
CA THR A 412 -23.27 0.82 -16.13
C THR A 412 -23.20 -0.70 -15.97
N GLU A 413 -23.40 -1.43 -17.06
CA GLU A 413 -23.28 -2.90 -17.07
C GLU A 413 -21.89 -3.38 -16.63
N ARG A 414 -20.83 -2.62 -16.97
CA ARG A 414 -19.47 -2.83 -16.48
C ARG A 414 -19.41 -2.75 -14.95
N TRP A 415 -20.00 -1.72 -14.35
CA TRP A 415 -20.01 -1.56 -12.89
C TRP A 415 -20.77 -2.69 -12.20
N CYS A 416 -21.90 -3.15 -12.76
CA CYS A 416 -22.60 -4.30 -12.19
C CYS A 416 -21.78 -5.59 -12.25
N ARG A 417 -21.11 -5.89 -13.37
CA ARG A 417 -20.21 -7.06 -13.44
C ARG A 417 -19.09 -7.00 -12.39
N GLU A 418 -18.47 -5.84 -12.20
CA GLU A 418 -17.42 -5.63 -11.20
C GLU A 418 -17.94 -5.77 -9.75
N VAL A 419 -19.14 -5.24 -9.47
CA VAL A 419 -19.82 -5.34 -8.17
C VAL A 419 -20.28 -6.77 -7.87
N GLU A 420 -20.86 -7.47 -8.83
CA GLU A 420 -21.29 -8.87 -8.70
C GLU A 420 -20.09 -9.81 -8.50
N MET A 421 -18.99 -9.61 -9.23
CA MET A 421 -17.74 -10.34 -9.06
C MET A 421 -17.13 -10.10 -7.67
N ASN A 422 -17.10 -8.85 -7.20
CA ASN A 422 -16.63 -8.54 -5.86
C ASN A 422 -17.53 -9.16 -4.78
N ALA A 423 -18.84 -9.16 -4.98
CA ALA A 423 -19.81 -9.77 -4.07
C ALA A 423 -19.74 -11.31 -4.07
N SER A 424 -19.43 -11.96 -5.19
CA SER A 424 -19.23 -13.42 -5.24
C SER A 424 -17.92 -13.84 -4.57
N ILE A 425 -16.84 -13.06 -4.72
CA ILE A 425 -15.55 -13.30 -4.07
C ILE A 425 -15.61 -13.08 -2.55
N LYS A 426 -16.25 -11.99 -2.11
CA LYS A 426 -16.29 -11.56 -0.70
C LYS A 426 -17.51 -12.11 0.06
N GLY A 427 -18.46 -12.74 -0.63
CA GLY A 427 -19.76 -13.13 -0.12
C GLY A 427 -20.75 -11.96 -0.06
N THR A 428 -21.91 -12.11 -0.70
CA THR A 428 -22.87 -11.00 -0.94
C THR A 428 -23.28 -10.26 0.32
N ALA A 429 -23.50 -10.97 1.44
CA ALA A 429 -23.88 -10.35 2.71
C ALA A 429 -22.75 -9.52 3.35
N GLN A 430 -21.50 -9.99 3.25
CA GLN A 430 -20.33 -9.27 3.74
C GLN A 430 -20.03 -8.06 2.86
N PHE A 431 -20.15 -8.21 1.54
CA PHE A 431 -19.99 -7.10 0.59
C PHE A 431 -21.08 -6.03 0.78
N ALA A 432 -22.35 -6.41 0.91
CA ALA A 432 -23.45 -5.47 1.20
C ALA A 432 -23.25 -4.72 2.53
N SER A 433 -22.74 -5.40 3.56
CA SER A 433 -22.39 -4.75 4.84
C SER A 433 -21.22 -3.76 4.67
N GLY A 434 -20.25 -4.08 3.82
CA GLY A 434 -19.16 -3.20 3.43
C GLY A 434 -19.64 -1.94 2.70
N LEU A 435 -20.57 -2.09 1.75
CA LEU A 435 -21.19 -0.95 1.04
C LEU A 435 -21.85 0.04 2.01
N GLN A 436 -22.61 -0.43 3.00
CA GLN A 436 -23.24 0.46 3.99
C GLN A 436 -22.21 1.29 4.77
N MET A 437 -21.08 0.68 5.15
CA MET A 437 -19.98 1.38 5.83
C MET A 437 -19.28 2.39 4.91
N GLN A 438 -19.07 2.04 3.64
CA GLN A 438 -18.51 2.96 2.64
C GLN A 438 -19.46 4.13 2.34
N MET A 439 -20.78 3.91 2.31
CA MET A 439 -21.77 4.98 2.12
C MET A 439 -21.80 5.94 3.31
N LEU A 440 -21.62 5.45 4.54
CA LEU A 440 -21.43 6.30 5.72
C LEU A 440 -20.15 7.15 5.60
N GLN A 441 -19.03 6.55 5.19
CA GLN A 441 -17.78 7.27 4.96
C GLN A 441 -17.93 8.33 3.86
N ALA A 442 -18.52 7.98 2.72
CA ALA A 442 -18.80 8.91 1.61
C ALA A 442 -19.72 10.06 2.04
N THR A 443 -20.70 9.80 2.92
CA THR A 443 -21.55 10.85 3.53
C THR A 443 -20.73 11.83 4.37
N LEU A 444 -19.81 11.32 5.21
CA LEU A 444 -18.94 12.16 6.04
C LEU A 444 -17.98 13.00 5.18
N ILE A 445 -17.40 12.39 4.14
CA ILE A 445 -16.52 13.07 3.17
C ILE A 445 -17.29 14.17 2.43
N ALA A 446 -18.49 13.88 1.92
CA ALA A 446 -19.34 14.83 1.19
C ALA A 446 -19.78 16.04 2.06
N ASN A 447 -19.86 15.85 3.37
CA ASN A 447 -20.15 16.89 4.36
C ASN A 447 -18.93 17.71 4.81
N ASN A 448 -17.72 17.29 4.40
CA ASN A 448 -16.44 17.94 4.69
C ASN A 448 -16.32 18.52 6.11
N VAL A 449 -16.64 17.69 7.11
CA VAL A 449 -16.77 18.13 8.50
C VAL A 449 -15.40 18.54 9.05
N GLN A 450 -15.06 19.82 8.96
CA GLN A 450 -13.81 20.35 9.51
C GLN A 450 -13.87 20.33 11.04
N PRO A 451 -12.92 19.67 11.73
CA PRO A 451 -12.90 19.65 13.19
C PRO A 451 -12.82 21.06 13.77
N GLY A 452 -13.78 21.41 14.62
CA GLY A 452 -13.82 22.71 15.31
C GLY A 452 -14.57 23.83 14.57
N THR A 453 -15.06 23.62 13.36
CA THR A 453 -15.99 24.57 12.71
C THR A 453 -17.46 24.14 12.91
N GLU A 454 -18.38 25.08 12.74
CA GLU A 454 -19.82 24.80 12.62
C GLU A 454 -20.31 24.92 11.17
N GLU A 455 -19.39 25.16 10.23
CA GLU A 455 -19.71 25.42 8.82
C GLU A 455 -19.78 24.11 8.03
N ILE A 456 -20.96 23.84 7.48
CA ILE A 456 -21.20 22.69 6.59
C ILE A 456 -20.70 23.09 5.20
N SER A 457 -19.82 22.29 4.61
CA SER A 457 -19.36 22.50 3.23
C SER A 457 -19.51 21.23 2.38
N PHE A 458 -19.86 21.40 1.12
CA PHE A 458 -20.08 20.30 0.18
C PHE A 458 -18.76 19.88 -0.49
N ASN A 459 -18.40 18.60 -0.40
CA ASN A 459 -17.28 18.02 -1.14
C ASN A 459 -17.79 17.18 -2.33
N PRO A 460 -17.54 17.61 -3.59
CA PRO A 460 -17.95 16.87 -4.78
C PRO A 460 -17.43 15.43 -4.86
N TYR A 461 -16.23 15.15 -4.35
CA TYR A 461 -15.64 13.80 -4.35
C TYR A 461 -16.49 12.82 -3.55
N GLY A 462 -16.91 13.20 -2.33
CA GLY A 462 -17.78 12.39 -1.50
C GLY A 462 -19.16 12.14 -2.13
N PHE A 463 -19.68 13.11 -2.88
CA PHE A 463 -20.91 12.96 -3.65
C PHE A 463 -20.77 11.93 -4.78
N TYR A 464 -19.71 12.00 -5.59
CA TYR A 464 -19.50 11.03 -6.68
C TYR A 464 -19.22 9.62 -6.16
N LEU A 465 -18.45 9.49 -5.07
CA LEU A 465 -18.27 8.21 -4.37
C LEU A 465 -19.60 7.64 -3.86
N TYR A 466 -20.41 8.46 -3.16
CA TYR A 466 -21.73 8.02 -2.66
C TYR A 466 -22.65 7.57 -3.80
N ARG A 467 -22.65 8.30 -4.92
CA ARG A 467 -23.40 7.97 -6.13
C ARG A 467 -22.96 6.64 -6.77
N ALA A 468 -21.66 6.35 -6.84
CA ALA A 468 -21.16 5.06 -7.32
C ALA A 468 -21.55 3.90 -6.39
N LEU A 469 -21.56 4.12 -5.08
CA LEU A 469 -22.00 3.14 -4.08
C LEU A 469 -23.52 2.87 -4.17
N MET A 470 -24.36 3.89 -4.36
CA MET A 470 -25.79 3.70 -4.65
C MET A 470 -26.01 2.87 -5.92
N ALA A 471 -25.20 3.11 -6.97
CA ALA A 471 -25.26 2.33 -8.19
C ALA A 471 -24.87 0.84 -7.96
N ALA A 472 -23.92 0.58 -7.05
CA ALA A 472 -23.58 -0.78 -6.62
C ALA A 472 -24.72 -1.47 -5.84
N GLU A 473 -25.47 -0.73 -5.00
CA GLU A 473 -26.68 -1.26 -4.36
C GLU A 473 -27.75 -1.67 -5.39
N VAL A 474 -27.90 -0.91 -6.48
CA VAL A 474 -28.82 -1.25 -7.58
C VAL A 474 -28.38 -2.53 -8.31
N CYS A 475 -27.08 -2.67 -8.61
CA CYS A 475 -26.56 -3.90 -9.23
C CYS A 475 -26.84 -5.16 -8.39
N LEU A 476 -26.76 -5.07 -7.07
CA LEU A 476 -27.04 -6.18 -6.15
C LEU A 476 -28.53 -6.38 -5.85
N GLY A 477 -29.44 -5.58 -6.44
CA GLY A 477 -30.87 -5.60 -6.14
C GLY A 477 -31.22 -5.17 -4.71
N LEU A 478 -30.30 -4.49 -4.02
CA LEU A 478 -30.50 -3.92 -2.67
C LEU A 478 -31.29 -2.60 -2.72
N ARG A 479 -31.26 -1.92 -3.87
CA ARG A 479 -31.98 -0.67 -4.17
C ARG A 479 -32.70 -0.81 -5.52
N GLN A 480 -33.86 -0.16 -5.64
CA GLN A 480 -34.65 -0.03 -6.88
C GLN A 480 -34.42 1.33 -7.55
#